data_AF-A0A2P5Y8P7-F1
#
_entry.id   AF-A0A2P5Y8P7-F1
#
_cell.length_a   1.000
_cell.length_b   1.000
_cell.length_c   1.000
_cell.angle_alpha   90.00
_cell.angle_beta   90.00
_cell.angle_gamma   90.00
#
_symmetry.space_group_name_H-M   'P 1'
#
loop_
_entity.id
_entity.type
_entity.pdbx_description
1 polymer ?
#
loop_
_entity_poly.entity_id
_entity_poly.type
_entity_poly.pdbx_seq_one_letter_code
_entity_poly.pdbx_strand_id
1 'polypeptide(L)'
;MVETIAQRQWIFGARQLGLRLRASLISCIYKKGLVLSSPSRQSHTSGEIINYMSVDIQRITDFIWYLNIIWMLPIQISLAIYILHTSLGLGSLAALAATLIVMSCNIPITRIHKRYQSKIMDAKDDRMKATSEVLRNMKTIKLQTRV
;
A
#
# COMPACT_ATOMS: atom_id res chain seq x y z
N MET A 1 -12.13 -15.14 21.96
CA MET A 1 -13.41 -14.40 21.86
C MET A 1 -13.20 -12.89 22.04
N VAL A 2 -12.67 -12.43 23.19
CA VAL A 2 -12.46 -10.99 23.47
C VAL A 2 -11.53 -10.33 22.44
N GLU A 3 -10.40 -10.97 22.10
CA GLU A 3 -9.46 -10.47 21.08
C GLU A 3 -10.13 -10.23 19.73
N THR A 4 -10.88 -11.20 19.22
CA THR A 4 -11.56 -11.11 17.92
C THR A 4 -12.62 -10.01 17.91
N ILE A 5 -13.33 -9.81 19.02
CA ILE A 5 -14.32 -8.73 19.16
C ILE A 5 -13.63 -7.38 19.19
N ALA A 6 -12.56 -7.23 19.98
CA ALA A 6 -11.78 -6.00 20.07
C ALA A 6 -11.15 -5.61 18.73
N GLN A 7 -10.56 -6.57 18.00
CA GLN A 7 -10.05 -6.34 16.66
C GLN A 7 -11.14 -5.88 15.69
N ARG A 8 -12.31 -6.52 15.72
CA ARG A 8 -13.44 -6.12 14.85
C ARG A 8 -13.92 -4.72 15.17
N GLN A 9 -14.06 -4.37 16.44
CA GLN A 9 -14.44 -3.02 16.89
C GLN A 9 -13.41 -1.97 16.44
N TRP A 10 -12.12 -2.27 16.60
CA TRP A 10 -11.04 -1.40 16.12
C TRP A 10 -11.11 -1.17 14.60
N ILE A 11 -11.20 -2.25 13.82
CA ILE A 11 -11.28 -2.17 12.35
C ILE A 11 -12.51 -1.38 11.93
N PHE A 12 -13.65 -1.62 12.57
CA PHE A 12 -14.89 -0.91 12.27
C PHE A 12 -14.76 0.60 12.56
N GLY A 13 -14.22 0.96 13.73
CA GLY A 13 -13.97 2.35 14.10
C GLY A 13 -12.99 3.05 13.14
N ALA A 14 -11.88 2.40 12.82
CA ALA A 14 -10.89 2.93 11.88
C ALA A 14 -11.47 3.10 10.46
N ARG A 15 -12.30 2.18 9.98
CA ARG A 15 -13.03 2.32 8.70
C ARG A 15 -14.02 3.47 8.72
N GLN A 16 -14.78 3.62 9.81
CA GLN A 16 -15.74 4.70 9.96
C GLN A 16 -15.03 6.08 9.95
N LEU A 17 -13.89 6.18 10.62
CA LEU A 17 -13.05 7.38 10.59
C LEU A 17 -12.51 7.66 9.18
N GLY A 18 -12.00 6.63 8.49
CA GLY A 18 -11.53 6.76 7.10
C GLY A 18 -12.61 7.25 6.14
N LEU A 19 -13.83 6.71 6.26
CA LEU A 19 -14.98 7.14 5.46
C LEU A 19 -15.37 8.60 5.73
N ARG A 20 -15.42 9.01 7.00
CA ARG A 20 -15.71 10.40 7.40
C ARG A 20 -14.66 11.37 6.87
N LEU A 21 -13.39 10.99 6.98
CA LEU A 21 -12.28 11.81 6.50
C LEU A 21 -12.35 11.97 4.97
N ARG A 22 -12.57 10.88 4.24
CA ARG A 22 -12.77 10.90 2.78
C ARG A 22 -13.95 11.81 2.39
N ALA A 23 -15.10 11.66 3.02
CA ALA A 23 -16.27 12.50 2.75
C ALA A 23 -15.98 13.99 3.01
N SER A 24 -15.29 14.31 4.10
CA SER A 24 -14.89 15.68 4.43
C SER A 24 -13.93 16.28 3.39
N LEU A 25 -12.93 15.51 2.94
CA LEU A 25 -11.96 15.94 1.94
C LEU A 25 -12.64 16.18 0.58
N ILE A 26 -13.52 15.27 0.15
CA ILE A 26 -14.31 15.43 -1.08
C ILE A 26 -15.16 16.69 -0.99
N SER A 27 -15.87 16.90 0.12
CA SER A 27 -16.71 18.09 0.32
C SER A 27 -15.89 19.39 0.29
N CYS A 28 -14.70 19.39 0.90
CA CYS A 28 -13.81 20.54 0.89
C CYS A 28 -13.30 20.87 -0.53
N ILE A 29 -12.84 19.85 -1.27
CA ILE A 29 -12.35 20.02 -2.64
C ILE A 29 -13.48 20.46 -3.57
N TYR A 30 -14.69 19.90 -3.41
CA TYR A 30 -15.86 20.30 -4.17
C TYR A 30 -16.24 21.76 -3.93
N LYS A 31 -16.32 22.19 -2.65
CA LYS A 31 -16.55 23.60 -2.31
C LYS A 31 -15.47 24.52 -2.87
N LYS A 32 -14.20 24.12 -2.81
CA LYS A 32 -13.09 24.90 -3.37
C LYS A 32 -13.20 25.00 -4.90
N GLY A 33 -13.59 23.91 -5.57
CA GLY A 33 -13.81 23.88 -7.01
C GLY A 33 -14.92 24.81 -7.48
N LEU A 34 -15.99 24.99 -6.69
CA LEU A 34 -17.10 25.91 -7.01
C LEU A 34 -16.71 27.40 -6.94
N VAL A 35 -15.71 27.75 -6.11
CA VAL A 35 -15.27 29.14 -5.88
C VAL A 35 -14.00 29.48 -6.68
N LEU A 36 -13.54 28.58 -7.54
CA LEU A 36 -12.30 28.76 -8.29
C LEU A 36 -12.41 29.90 -9.33
N SER A 37 -11.46 30.83 -9.28
CA SER A 37 -11.38 31.95 -10.24
C SER A 37 -11.05 31.47 -11.66
N SER A 38 -11.45 32.24 -12.69
CA SER A 38 -11.26 31.87 -14.11
C SER A 38 -9.81 31.52 -14.50
N PRO A 39 -8.76 32.23 -14.02
CA PRO A 39 -7.37 31.86 -14.27
C PRO A 39 -6.98 30.52 -13.65
N SER A 40 -7.36 30.27 -12.39
CA SER A 40 -7.06 29.00 -11.70
C SER A 40 -7.80 27.81 -12.33
N ARG A 41 -8.98 28.06 -12.93
CA ARG A 41 -9.77 27.05 -13.66
C ARG A 41 -9.18 26.71 -15.04
N GLN A 42 -8.32 27.58 -15.59
CA GLN A 42 -7.52 27.26 -16.78
C GLN A 42 -6.27 26.45 -16.41
N SER A 43 -5.72 26.63 -15.21
CA SER A 43 -4.55 25.87 -14.72
C SER A 43 -4.90 24.47 -14.21
N HIS A 44 -6.12 24.26 -13.73
CA HIS A 44 -6.61 22.95 -13.29
C HIS A 44 -7.87 22.57 -14.06
N THR A 45 -7.77 21.54 -14.90
CA THR A 45 -8.90 21.00 -15.64
C THR A 45 -9.89 20.30 -14.70
N SER A 46 -11.18 20.31 -15.07
CA SER A 46 -12.23 19.58 -14.34
C SER A 46 -11.88 18.10 -14.15
N GLY A 47 -11.15 17.49 -15.09
CA GLY A 47 -10.66 16.11 -14.99
C GLY A 47 -9.61 15.92 -13.87
N GLU A 48 -8.72 16.88 -13.65
CA GLU A 48 -7.74 16.83 -12.56
C GLU A 48 -8.41 16.95 -11.20
N ILE A 49 -9.42 17.80 -11.07
CA ILE A 49 -10.21 17.96 -9.83
C ILE A 49 -10.96 16.65 -9.50
N ILE A 50 -11.52 15.98 -10.51
CA ILE A 50 -12.14 14.65 -10.34
C ILE A 50 -11.08 13.62 -9.93
N ASN A 51 -9.88 13.68 -10.51
CA ASN A 51 -8.78 12.80 -10.13
C ASN A 51 -8.36 13.01 -8.66
N TYR A 52 -8.30 14.26 -8.18
CA TYR A 52 -8.06 14.56 -6.76
C TYR A 52 -9.13 13.92 -5.87
N MET A 53 -10.41 14.05 -6.22
CA MET A 53 -11.52 13.50 -5.43
C MET A 53 -11.58 11.96 -5.41
N SER A 54 -11.08 11.31 -6.46
CA SER A 54 -11.14 9.86 -6.64
C SER A 54 -9.86 9.16 -6.19
N VAL A 55 -8.72 9.51 -6.79
CA VAL A 55 -7.46 8.78 -6.65
C VAL A 55 -6.66 9.30 -5.45
N ASP A 56 -6.49 10.61 -5.34
CA ASP A 56 -5.59 11.17 -4.34
C ASP A 56 -6.17 11.08 -2.93
N ILE A 57 -7.47 11.38 -2.75
CA ILE A 57 -8.13 11.19 -1.45
C ILE A 57 -8.15 9.71 -1.04
N GLN A 58 -8.31 8.78 -1.99
CA GLN A 58 -8.23 7.35 -1.69
C GLN A 58 -6.83 6.99 -1.19
N ARG A 59 -5.78 7.46 -1.87
CA ARG A 59 -4.39 7.27 -1.44
C ARG A 59 -4.11 7.85 -0.06
N ILE A 60 -4.64 9.04 0.26
CA ILE A 60 -4.50 9.65 1.58
C ILE A 60 -5.17 8.78 2.65
N THR A 61 -6.36 8.26 2.38
CA THR A 61 -7.10 7.39 3.30
C THR A 61 -6.32 6.10 3.57
N ASP A 62 -5.78 5.48 2.52
CA ASP A 62 -4.96 4.28 2.62
C ASP A 62 -3.64 4.55 3.36
N PHE A 63 -3.02 5.72 3.13
CA PHE A 63 -1.80 6.13 3.83
C PHE A 63 -2.01 6.25 5.34
N ILE A 64 -3.12 6.83 5.79
CA ILE A 64 -3.45 6.94 7.22
C ILE A 64 -3.62 5.56 7.87
N TRP A 65 -4.18 4.60 7.12
CA TRP A 65 -4.28 3.21 7.56
C TRP A 65 -2.89 2.59 7.74
N TYR A 66 -2.00 2.75 6.76
CA TYR A 66 -0.62 2.25 6.86
C TYR A 66 0.18 2.91 7.98
N LEU A 67 0.03 4.22 8.19
CA LEU A 67 0.67 4.92 9.31
C LEU A 67 0.27 4.33 10.66
N ASN A 68 -1.01 3.99 10.84
CA ASN A 68 -1.47 3.31 12.05
C ASN A 68 -0.75 1.97 12.27
N ILE A 69 -0.57 1.18 11.22
CA ILE A 69 0.17 -0.08 11.29
C ILE A 69 1.63 0.18 11.63
N ILE A 70 2.27 1.14 10.96
CA ILE A 70 3.70 1.46 11.14
C ILE A 70 4.00 1.85 12.58
N TRP A 71 3.11 2.59 13.27
CA TRP A 71 3.28 2.95 14.68
C TRP A 71 2.87 1.84 15.66
N MET A 72 1.87 1.01 15.31
CA MET A 72 1.49 -0.15 16.12
C MET A 72 2.58 -1.22 16.19
N LEU A 73 3.28 -1.47 15.08
CA LEU A 73 4.35 -2.47 15.00
C LEU A 73 5.47 -2.30 16.04
N PRO A 74 6.11 -1.13 16.21
CA PRO A 74 7.17 -0.94 17.21
C PRO A 74 6.63 -1.07 18.63
N ILE A 75 5.39 -0.62 18.91
CA ILE A 75 4.76 -0.83 20.22
C ILE A 75 4.60 -2.32 20.50
N GLN A 76 4.07 -3.07 19.53
CA GLN A 76 3.85 -4.51 19.66
C GLN A 76 5.17 -5.27 19.87
N ILE A 77 6.22 -4.93 19.10
CA ILE A 77 7.55 -5.53 19.24
C ILE A 77 8.16 -5.18 20.61
N SER A 78 8.07 -3.91 21.03
CA SER A 78 8.61 -3.47 22.32
C SER A 78 7.94 -4.18 23.49
N LEU A 79 6.61 -4.33 23.43
CA LEU A 79 5.86 -5.04 24.45
C LEU A 79 6.19 -6.53 24.47
N ALA A 80 6.34 -7.16 23.30
CA ALA A 80 6.76 -8.55 23.19
C ALA A 80 8.14 -8.78 23.81
N ILE A 81 9.11 -7.89 23.53
CA ILE A 81 10.46 -7.95 24.12
C ILE A 81 10.39 -7.74 25.63
N TYR A 82 9.58 -6.79 26.11
CA TYR A 82 9.42 -6.50 27.53
C TYR A 82 8.84 -7.70 28.31
N ILE A 83 7.78 -8.32 27.77
CA ILE A 83 7.17 -9.53 28.36
C ILE A 83 8.18 -10.69 28.34
N LEU A 84 8.91 -10.87 27.24
CA LEU A 84 9.93 -11.93 27.13
C LEU A 84 11.07 -11.75 28.14
N HIS A 85 11.48 -10.50 28.40
CA HIS A 85 12.50 -10.19 29.39
C HIS A 85 12.00 -10.47 30.82
N THR A 86 10.75 -10.11 31.10
CA THR A 86 10.13 -10.25 32.43
C THR A 86 9.80 -11.70 32.79
N SER A 87 9.39 -12.51 31.80
CA SER A 87 8.90 -13.88 32.04
C SER A 87 9.98 -14.96 32.17
N LEU A 88 11.22 -14.75 31.67
CA LEU A 88 12.20 -15.86 31.52
C LEU A 88 13.60 -15.67 32.13
N GLY A 89 14.00 -14.48 32.60
CA GLY A 89 15.36 -14.27 33.14
C GLY A 89 16.45 -14.78 32.16
N LEU A 90 17.45 -15.54 32.64
CA LEU A 90 18.56 -16.09 31.82
C LEU A 90 18.10 -16.99 30.65
N GLY A 91 16.91 -17.60 30.71
CA GLY A 91 16.35 -18.39 29.58
C GLY A 91 15.98 -17.52 28.36
N SER A 92 15.74 -16.23 28.58
CA SER A 92 15.46 -15.25 27.53
C SER A 92 16.64 -15.11 26.57
N LEU A 93 17.88 -15.16 27.05
CA LEU A 93 19.09 -15.07 26.23
C LEU A 93 19.19 -16.19 25.19
N ALA A 94 18.80 -17.42 25.55
CA ALA A 94 18.80 -18.55 24.62
C ALA A 94 17.74 -18.41 23.53
N ALA A 95 16.52 -17.97 23.89
CA ALA A 95 15.45 -17.71 22.92
C ALA A 95 15.77 -16.51 22.00
N LEU A 96 16.43 -15.48 22.54
CA LEU A 96 16.84 -14.29 21.80
C LEU A 96 17.98 -14.63 20.83
N ALA A 97 18.96 -15.44 21.24
CA ALA A 97 20.00 -15.97 20.38
C ALA A 97 19.42 -16.85 19.25
N ALA A 98 18.51 -17.77 19.55
CA ALA A 98 17.84 -18.59 18.54
C ALA A 98 17.05 -17.72 17.53
N THR A 99 16.34 -16.70 18.01
CA THR A 99 15.58 -15.78 17.16
C THR A 99 16.50 -14.95 16.26
N LEU A 100 17.63 -14.45 16.79
CA LEU A 100 18.63 -13.70 16.01
C LEU A 100 19.28 -14.57 14.93
N ILE A 101 19.55 -15.85 15.22
CA ILE A 101 20.07 -16.80 14.24
C ILE A 101 19.04 -17.02 13.14
N VAL A 102 17.77 -17.27 13.49
CA VAL A 102 16.69 -17.45 12.51
C VAL A 102 16.50 -16.19 11.66
N MET A 103 16.47 -15.00 12.27
CA MET A 103 16.39 -13.73 11.53
C MET A 103 17.56 -13.54 10.58
N SER A 104 18.79 -13.80 11.03
CA SER A 104 20.00 -13.68 10.22
C SER A 104 19.96 -14.65 9.03
N CYS A 105 19.48 -15.87 9.22
CA CYS A 105 19.27 -16.85 8.16
C CYS A 105 18.17 -16.42 7.17
N ASN A 106 17.17 -15.67 7.61
CA ASN A 106 16.11 -15.15 6.75
C ASN A 106 16.57 -14.00 5.83
N ILE A 107 17.65 -13.27 6.17
CA ILE A 107 18.18 -12.18 5.34
C ILE A 107 18.64 -12.65 3.94
N PRO A 108 19.52 -13.67 3.80
CA PRO A 108 19.93 -14.14 2.48
C PRO A 108 18.75 -14.71 1.68
N ILE A 109 17.84 -15.45 2.34
CA ILE A 109 16.62 -15.98 1.73
C ILE A 109 15.78 -14.85 1.14
N THR A 110 15.56 -13.78 1.91
CA THR A 110 14.79 -12.61 1.46
C THR A 110 15.49 -11.89 0.30
N ARG A 111 16.82 -11.77 0.31
CA ARG A 111 17.59 -11.17 -0.80
C ARG A 111 17.45 -11.99 -2.09
N ILE A 112 17.51 -13.31 -1.99
CA ILE A 112 17.30 -14.21 -3.12
C ILE A 112 15.87 -14.07 -3.65
N HIS A 113 14.88 -14.10 -2.76
CA HIS A 113 13.48 -13.95 -3.13
C HIS A 113 13.21 -12.61 -3.85
N LYS A 114 13.78 -11.51 -3.36
CA LYS A 114 13.72 -10.19 -4.03
C LYS A 114 14.36 -10.21 -5.42
N ARG A 115 15.51 -10.86 -5.59
CA ARG A 115 16.16 -11.00 -6.92
C ARG A 115 15.27 -11.77 -7.90
N TYR A 116 14.66 -12.87 -7.47
CA TYR A 116 13.74 -13.63 -8.34
C TYR A 116 12.46 -12.86 -8.65
N GLN A 117 11.88 -12.16 -7.68
CA GLN A 117 10.75 -11.26 -7.88
C GLN A 117 11.04 -10.19 -8.93
N SER A 118 12.22 -9.56 -8.86
CA SER A 118 12.65 -8.56 -9.86
C SER A 118 12.70 -9.17 -11.26
N LYS A 119 13.36 -10.32 -11.43
CA LYS A 119 13.44 -11.00 -12.73
C LYS A 119 12.07 -11.37 -13.30
N ILE A 120 11.13 -11.78 -12.44
CA ILE A 120 9.76 -12.08 -12.84
C ILE A 120 9.03 -10.81 -13.29
N MET A 121 9.23 -9.68 -12.59
CA MET A 121 8.67 -8.39 -13.00
C MET A 121 9.21 -7.96 -14.37
N ASP A 122 10.51 -8.04 -14.58
CA ASP A 122 11.14 -7.67 -15.86
C ASP A 122 10.55 -8.50 -17.02
N ALA A 123 10.46 -9.82 -16.84
CA ALA A 123 9.86 -10.70 -17.85
C ALA A 123 8.35 -10.44 -18.07
N LYS A 124 7.61 -10.08 -17.03
CA LYS A 124 6.20 -9.67 -17.15
C LYS A 124 6.06 -8.38 -17.95
N ASP A 125 6.93 -7.41 -17.71
CA ASP A 125 6.93 -6.13 -18.43
C ASP A 125 7.26 -6.31 -19.91
N ASP A 126 8.26 -7.13 -20.25
CA ASP A 126 8.59 -7.43 -21.63
C ASP A 126 7.44 -8.12 -22.37
N ARG A 127 6.79 -9.09 -21.72
CA ARG A 127 5.60 -9.75 -22.26
C ARG A 127 4.45 -8.76 -22.49
N MET A 128 4.23 -7.87 -21.54
CA MET A 128 3.16 -6.86 -21.61
C MET A 128 3.42 -5.85 -22.73
N LYS A 129 4.68 -5.39 -22.88
CA LYS A 129 5.11 -4.51 -23.97
C LYS A 129 4.89 -5.15 -25.33
N ALA A 130 5.38 -6.38 -25.53
CA ALA A 130 5.23 -7.09 -26.81
C ALA A 130 3.74 -7.30 -27.16
N THR A 131 2.92 -7.69 -26.18
CA THR A 131 1.47 -7.88 -26.40
C THR A 131 0.79 -6.55 -26.75
N SER A 132 1.17 -5.46 -26.10
CA SER A 132 0.65 -4.11 -26.39
C SER A 132 1.04 -3.65 -27.80
N GLU A 133 2.27 -3.90 -28.21
CA GLU A 133 2.76 -3.55 -29.54
C GLU A 133 2.07 -4.36 -30.65
N VAL A 134 1.84 -5.65 -30.42
CA VAL A 134 1.06 -6.50 -31.33
C VAL A 134 -0.38 -6.01 -31.45
N LEU A 135 -1.05 -5.69 -30.34
CA LEU A 135 -2.40 -5.13 -30.35
C LEU A 135 -2.47 -3.79 -31.10
N ARG A 136 -1.50 -2.89 -30.88
CA ARG A 136 -1.41 -1.60 -31.56
C ARG A 136 -1.23 -1.77 -33.07
N ASN A 137 -0.40 -2.73 -33.49
CA ASN A 137 -0.10 -2.99 -34.90
C ASN A 137 -0.98 -4.08 -35.54
N MET A 138 -2.01 -4.58 -34.83
CA MET A 138 -2.83 -5.73 -35.26
C MET A 138 -3.47 -5.53 -36.64
N LYS A 139 -3.90 -4.30 -36.94
CA LYS A 139 -4.50 -3.95 -38.24
C LYS A 139 -3.47 -4.05 -39.37
N THR A 140 -2.25 -3.58 -39.14
CA THR A 140 -1.13 -3.63 -40.09
C THR A 140 -0.65 -5.06 -40.31
N ILE A 141 -0.51 -5.84 -39.24
CA ILE A 141 -0.14 -7.27 -39.31
C ILE A 141 -1.19 -8.04 -40.13
N LYS A 142 -2.49 -7.86 -39.84
CA LYS A 142 -3.57 -8.49 -40.62
C LYS A 142 -3.60 -8.06 -42.08
N LEU A 143 -3.20 -6.84 -42.41
CA LEU A 143 -3.14 -6.35 -43.80
C LEU A 143 -1.96 -6.98 -44.56
N GLN A 144 -0.79 -7.13 -43.92
CA GLN A 144 0.39 -7.74 -44.53
C GLN A 144 0.27 -9.26 -44.71
N THR A 145 -0.43 -9.97 -43.82
CA THR A 145 -0.65 -11.43 -43.95
C THR A 145 -1.79 -11.78 -44.92
N ARG A 146 -2.58 -10.79 -45.38
CA ARG A 146 -3.69 -11.00 -46.34
C ARG A 146 -3.34 -10.69 -47.79
N VAL A 147 -2.11 -10.23 -48.06
CA VAL A 147 -1.50 -10.11 -49.40
C VAL A 147 -0.71 -11.37 -49.66
#